data_AF-A0AAW9S426-F1
#
_entry.id   AF-A0AAW9S426-F1
#
_cell.length_a   1.000
_cell.length_b   1.000
_cell.length_c   1.000
_cell.angle_alpha   90.00
_cell.angle_beta   90.00
_cell.angle_gamma   90.00
#
_symmetry.space_group_name_H-M   'P 1'
#
loop_
_entity.id
_entity.type
_entity.pdbx_description
1 polymer ?
#
loop_
_entity_poly.entity_id
_entity_poly.type
_entity_poly.pdbx_seq_one_letter_code
_entity_poly.pdbx_strand_id
1 'polypeptide(L)' 'MKTSNSETLTYQKAIEELQSIQEDLAANEIPVDQLAEKVKRAHVLLQFCRGKLRNAEKELKDILNEHEE' A
#
# COMPACT_ATOMS: atom_id res chain seq x y z
N MET A 1 -1.13 0.32 -29.95
CA MET A 1 -2.48 0.91 -29.81
C MET A 1 -3.15 0.28 -28.59
N LYS A 2 -3.38 1.10 -27.56
CA LYS A 2 -4.34 0.97 -26.43
C LYS A 2 -4.27 -0.27 -25.53
N THR A 3 -3.77 -0.06 -24.30
CA THR A 3 -4.44 -0.56 -23.08
C THR A 3 -4.38 0.54 -22.02
N SER A 4 -5.52 1.20 -21.82
CA SER A 4 -5.78 2.12 -20.73
C SER A 4 -5.81 1.32 -19.42
N ASN A 5 -4.67 1.25 -18.71
CA ASN A 5 -4.65 0.65 -17.38
C ASN A 5 -5.13 1.70 -16.39
N SER A 6 -6.43 1.71 -16.09
CA SER A 6 -6.90 2.28 -14.82
C SER A 6 -6.32 1.41 -13.72
N GLU A 7 -5.10 1.74 -13.29
CA GLU A 7 -4.30 0.87 -12.44
C GLU A 7 -4.96 0.75 -11.08
N THR A 8 -5.68 -0.36 -10.86
CA THR A 8 -6.08 -0.76 -9.52
C THR A 8 -4.82 -0.91 -8.68
N LEU A 9 -4.75 -0.15 -7.58
CA LEU A 9 -3.63 -0.24 -6.65
C LEU A 9 -3.57 -1.68 -6.10
N THR A 10 -2.46 -2.37 -6.35
CA THR A 10 -2.20 -3.72 -5.83
C THR A 10 -1.30 -3.64 -4.60
N TYR A 11 -1.28 -4.69 -3.78
CA TYR A 11 -0.40 -4.75 -2.62
C TYR A 11 1.07 -4.60 -3.03
N GLN A 12 1.49 -5.30 -4.09
CA GLN A 12 2.84 -5.22 -4.63
C GLN A 12 3.22 -3.79 -5.05
N LYS A 13 2.36 -3.14 -5.83
CA LYS A 13 2.57 -1.75 -6.26
C LYS A 13 2.62 -0.77 -5.09
N ALA A 14 1.79 -0.98 -4.07
CA ALA A 14 1.81 -0.14 -2.88
C ALA A 14 3.12 -0.26 -2.09
N ILE A 15 3.71 -1.46 -2.04
CA ILE A 15 5.02 -1.70 -1.42
C ILE A 15 6.15 -1.07 -2.25
N GLU A 16 6.14 -1.25 -3.57
CA GLU A 16 7.11 -0.62 -4.48
C GLU A 16 7.09 0.91 -4.36
N GLU A 17 5.90 1.50 -4.30
CA GLU A 17 5.76 2.95 -4.11
C GLU A 17 6.24 3.40 -2.72
N LEU A 18 6.00 2.62 -1.66
CA LEU A 18 6.53 2.91 -0.33
C LEU A 18 8.07 2.89 -0.31
N GLN A 19 8.69 1.96 -1.03
CA GLN A 19 10.15 1.88 -1.17
C GLN A 19 10.70 3.12 -1.90
N SER A 20 10.07 3.51 -3.00
CA SER A 20 10.45 4.74 -3.72
C SER A 20 10.30 5.98 -2.84
N ILE A 21 9.22 6.09 -2.05
CA ILE A 21 9.08 7.18 -1.08
C ILE A 21 10.20 7.13 -0.04
N GLN A 22 10.57 5.96 0.46
CA GLN A 22 11.66 5.82 1.42
C GLN A 22 13.01 6.31 0.85
N GLU A 23 13.32 5.93 -0.39
CA GLU A 23 14.54 6.37 -1.09
C GLU A 23 14.56 7.88 -1.27
N ASP A 24 13.44 8.45 -1.70
CA ASP A 24 13.25 9.88 -1.83
C ASP A 24 13.50 10.57 -0.48
N LEU A 25 12.86 10.10 0.61
CA LEU A 25 13.02 10.68 1.94
C LEU A 25 14.46 10.58 2.48
N ALA A 26 15.23 9.60 2.03
CA ALA A 26 16.65 9.48 2.37
C ALA A 26 17.54 10.45 1.58
N ALA A 27 17.06 10.97 0.46
CA ALA A 27 17.74 12.04 -0.27
C ALA A 27 17.60 13.36 0.52
N ASN A 28 18.73 13.88 1.02
CA ASN A 28 18.80 15.08 1.88
C ASN A 28 18.41 16.41 1.21
N GLU A 29 17.81 16.38 0.01
CA GLU A 29 17.52 17.56 -0.81
C GLU A 29 16.02 17.74 -1.08
N ILE A 30 15.15 17.04 -0.35
CA ILE A 30 13.70 17.20 -0.54
C ILE A 30 13.16 18.49 0.11
N PRO A 31 12.45 19.35 -0.67
CA PRO A 31 11.77 20.51 -0.10
C PRO A 31 10.70 20.11 0.91
N VAL A 32 10.54 20.88 1.99
CA VAL A 32 9.57 20.62 3.08
C VAL A 32 8.13 20.40 2.58
N ASP A 33 7.71 21.11 1.55
CA ASP A 33 6.36 20.96 0.99
C ASP A 33 6.18 19.59 0.29
N GLN A 34 7.23 19.08 -0.36
CA GLN A 34 7.21 17.75 -0.98
C GLN A 34 7.34 16.64 0.06
N LEU A 35 8.06 16.89 1.15
CA LEU A 35 8.15 15.99 2.29
C LEU A 35 6.76 15.72 2.89
N ALA A 36 5.96 16.76 3.12
CA ALA A 36 4.61 16.64 3.65
C ALA A 36 3.70 15.79 2.74
N GLU A 37 3.77 15.99 1.42
CA GLU A 37 2.99 15.22 0.45
C GLU A 37 3.44 13.75 0.39
N LYS A 38 4.75 13.47 0.40
CA LYS A 38 5.29 12.10 0.43
C LYS A 38 4.88 11.34 1.69
N VAL A 39 4.90 11.99 2.85
CA VAL A 39 4.45 11.41 4.12
C VAL A 39 2.95 11.09 4.09
N LYS A 40 2.12 12.01 3.58
CA LYS A 40 0.68 11.75 3.40
C LYS A 40 0.43 10.56 2.47
N ARG A 41 1.17 10.49 1.35
CA ARG A 41 1.07 9.38 0.41
C ARG A 41 1.46 8.06 1.06
N ALA A 42 2.58 8.01 1.77
CA ALA A 42 3.00 6.83 2.51
C ALA A 42 1.94 6.38 3.53
N HIS A 43 1.29 7.31 4.23
CA HIS A 43 0.20 6.99 5.14
C HIS A 43 -0.96 6.27 4.43
N VAL A 44 -1.41 6.78 3.27
CA VAL A 44 -2.47 6.16 2.48
C VAL A 44 -2.10 4.74 2.05
N LEU A 45 -0.86 4.55 1.57
CA LEU A 45 -0.35 3.24 1.16
C LEU A 45 -0.30 2.25 2.33
N LEU A 46 0.14 2.70 3.51
CA LEU A 46 0.17 1.88 4.72
C LEU A 46 -1.24 1.45 5.15
N GLN A 47 -2.23 2.34 5.10
CA GLN A 47 -3.62 1.98 5.39
C GLN A 47 -4.15 0.94 4.40
N PHE A 48 -3.85 1.12 3.11
CA PHE A 48 -4.21 0.15 2.09
C PHE A 48 -3.61 -1.24 2.35
N CYS A 49 -2.30 -1.31 2.62
CA CYS A 49 -1.61 -2.58 2.91
C CYS A 49 -2.19 -3.27 4.15
N ARG A 50 -2.41 -2.52 5.23
CA ARG A 50 -3.05 -3.03 6.46
C ARG A 50 -4.45 -3.56 6.21
N GLY A 51 -5.25 -2.86 5.39
CA GLY A 51 -6.58 -3.32 5.01
C GLY A 51 -6.55 -4.64 4.26
N LYS A 52 -5.61 -4.80 3.31
CA LYS A 52 -5.43 -6.05 2.57
C LYS A 52 -5.06 -7.23 3.47
N LEU A 53 -4.12 -7.04 4.39
CA LEU A 53 -3.72 -8.08 5.34
C LEU A 53 -4.87 -8.49 6.27
N ARG A 54 -5.59 -7.51 6.84
CA ARG A 54 -6.76 -7.79 7.69
C ARG A 54 -7.86 -8.54 6.97
N ASN A 55 -8.10 -8.21 5.69
CA ASN A 55 -9.09 -8.93 4.90
C ASN A 55 -8.65 -10.38 4.65
N ALA A 56 -7.38 -10.61 4.31
CA ALA A 56 -6.84 -11.95 4.13
C ALA A 56 -6.89 -12.78 5.44
N GLU A 57 -6.55 -12.18 6.58
CA GLU A 57 -6.68 -12.81 7.90
C GLU A 57 -8.13 -13.16 8.21
N LYS A 58 -9.08 -12.27 7.89
CA LYS A 58 -10.51 -12.51 8.08
C LYS A 58 -10.99 -13.68 7.22
N GLU A 59 -10.66 -13.69 5.92
CA GLU A 59 -11.02 -14.78 5.01
C GLU A 59 -10.48 -16.12 5.50
N LEU A 60 -9.21 -16.14 5.97
CA LEU A 60 -8.62 -17.34 6.56
C LEU A 60 -9.40 -17.80 7.80
N LYS A 61 -9.75 -16.88 8.69
CA LYS A 61 -10.52 -17.19 9.90
C LYS A 61 -11.91 -17.71 9.57
N ASP A 62 -12.59 -17.10 8.59
CA ASP A 62 -13.92 -17.51 8.16
C ASP A 62 -13.88 -18.95 7.61
N ILE A 63 -12.90 -19.28 6.76
CA ILE A 63 -12.67 -20.65 6.26
C ILE A 63 -12.42 -21.64 7.40
N LEU A 64 -11.59 -21.28 8.38
CA LEU A 64 -11.29 -22.17 9.51
C LEU A 64 -12.54 -22.43 10.37
N ASN A 65 -13.38 -21.41 10.61
CA ASN A 65 -14.62 -21.56 11.38
C ASN A 65 -15.64 -22.45 10.64
N GLU A 66 -15.71 -22.38 9.30
CA GLU A 66 -16.57 -23.25 8.48
C GLU A 66 -16.21 -24.74 8.58
N HIS A 67 -14.98 -25.08 9.00
CA HIS A 67 -14.51 -26.46 9.15
C HIS A 67 -14.56 -26.98 10.60
N GLU A 68 -14.91 -26.13 11.58
CA GLU A 68 -15.02 -26.49 13.00
C GLU A 68 -16.49 -26.73 13.43
N GLU A 69 -17.45 -26.74 12.51
CA GLU A 69 -18.86 -27.17 12.71
C GLU A 69 -19.16 -28.58 12.20
#